data_AF-A0A846L0Q8-F1
#
_entry.id   AF-A0A846L0Q8-F1
#
_cell.length_a   1.000
_cell.length_b   1.000
_cell.length_c   1.000
_cell.angle_alpha   90.00
_cell.angle_beta   90.00
_cell.angle_gamma   90.00
#
_symmetry.space_group_name_H-M   'P 1'
#
loop_
_entity.id
_entity.type
_entity.pdbx_description
1 polymer ?
#
loop_
_entity_poly.entity_id
_entity_poly.type
_entity_poly.pdbx_seq_one_letter_code
_entity_poly.pdbx_strand_id
1 'polypeptide(L)'
;MNFLEDTDEPFSIRKWIQDDKKKNWLFLSMLPDQRDALRPIISAWTSIAIKSLFGCKPDEKRRLWFFMDELPVLHKINDLSSCLAESRKYGGCVVLGLQNMPQLEDIYGPHQSKTIIDLCFYKISSPHGKL
;
A
#
# COMPACT_ATOMS: atom_id res chain seq x y z
N MET A 1 -7.07 -28.96 10.70
CA MET A 1 -6.81 -28.50 9.32
C MET A 1 -5.67 -27.50 9.44
N ASN A 2 -4.42 -27.96 9.28
CA ASN A 2 -3.25 -27.11 9.43
C ASN A 2 -2.97 -26.46 8.07
N PHE A 3 -3.39 -25.22 7.93
CA PHE A 3 -3.22 -24.43 6.69
C PHE A 3 -1.83 -23.82 6.56
N LEU A 4 -0.95 -24.00 7.56
CA LEU A 4 0.41 -23.48 7.59
C LEU A 4 1.34 -24.64 7.95
N GLU A 5 2.32 -24.91 7.09
CA GLU A 5 3.46 -25.74 7.45
C GLU A 5 4.30 -24.99 8.48
N ASP A 6 4.65 -25.66 9.58
CA ASP A 6 5.64 -25.13 10.51
C ASP A 6 6.97 -25.02 9.77
N THR A 7 7.45 -23.77 9.64
CA THR A 7 8.74 -23.45 9.05
C THR A 7 9.60 -22.79 10.11
N ASP A 8 10.87 -23.21 10.17
CA ASP A 8 11.88 -22.60 11.05
C ASP A 8 12.19 -21.15 10.62
N GLU A 9 11.86 -20.77 9.38
CA GLU A 9 12.06 -19.43 8.83
C GLU A 9 10.75 -18.80 8.32
N PRO A 10 9.89 -18.27 9.22
CA PRO A 10 8.66 -17.64 8.81
C PRO A 10 8.93 -16.33 8.04
N PHE A 11 8.12 -16.11 6.99
CA PHE A 11 8.18 -14.87 6.24
C PHE A 11 7.76 -13.67 7.11
N SER A 12 8.49 -12.56 7.01
CA SER A 12 8.20 -11.32 7.72
C SER A 12 8.29 -10.14 6.77
N ILE A 13 7.16 -9.48 6.53
CA ILE A 13 7.07 -8.24 5.73
C ILE A 13 8.03 -7.18 6.28
N ARG A 14 8.11 -7.05 7.61
CA ARG A 14 9.02 -6.10 8.26
C ARG A 14 10.47 -6.38 7.92
N LYS A 15 10.93 -7.62 8.10
CA LYS A 15 12.31 -8.01 7.74
C LYS A 15 12.57 -7.83 6.25
N TRP A 16 11.58 -8.16 5.41
CA TRP A 16 11.68 -8.01 3.95
C TRP A 16 11.85 -6.54 3.54
N ILE A 17 11.11 -5.61 4.14
CA ILE A 17 11.20 -4.17 3.87
C ILE A 17 12.50 -3.55 4.37
N GLN A 18 13.01 -4.03 5.51
CA GLN A 18 14.20 -3.49 6.15
C GLN A 18 15.50 -4.05 5.55
N ASP A 19 15.40 -5.00 4.61
CA ASP A 19 16.55 -5.60 3.93
C ASP A 19 16.84 -4.91 2.60
N ASP A 20 17.71 -3.89 2.65
CA ASP A 20 18.12 -3.10 1.47
C ASP A 20 18.85 -3.91 0.39
N LYS A 21 19.26 -5.14 0.68
CA LYS A 21 19.92 -6.01 -0.30
C LYS A 21 18.90 -6.76 -1.16
N LYS A 22 17.66 -6.91 -0.69
CA LYS A 22 16.60 -7.57 -1.45
C LYS A 22 16.10 -6.67 -2.57
N LYS A 23 16.12 -7.22 -3.79
CA LYS A 23 15.65 -6.55 -5.02
C LYS A 23 14.49 -7.31 -5.68
N ASN A 24 13.82 -8.17 -4.91
CA ASN A 24 12.69 -8.96 -5.39
C ASN A 24 11.37 -8.21 -5.17
N TRP A 25 10.26 -8.80 -5.63
CA TRP A 25 8.92 -8.27 -5.46
C TRP A 25 8.16 -9.07 -4.40
N LEU A 26 7.28 -8.39 -3.66
CA LEU A 26 6.28 -9.00 -2.79
C LEU A 26 4.91 -8.73 -3.40
N PHE A 27 4.20 -9.80 -3.79
CA PHE A 27 2.86 -9.71 -4.33
C PHE A 27 1.84 -10.06 -3.25
N LEU A 28 0.92 -9.13 -2.98
CA LEU A 28 -0.23 -9.35 -2.11
C LEU A 28 -1.47 -9.39 -3.00
N SER A 29 -1.98 -10.59 -3.27
CA SER A 29 -3.06 -10.82 -4.23
C SER A 29 -4.26 -11.51 -3.58
N MET A 30 -5.46 -11.24 -4.10
CA MET A 30 -6.70 -11.89 -3.70
C MET A 30 -7.41 -12.42 -4.94
N LEU A 31 -7.98 -13.61 -4.83
CA LEU A 31 -8.93 -14.09 -5.81
C LEU A 31 -10.29 -13.39 -5.58
N PRO A 32 -11.11 -13.16 -6.62
CA PRO A 32 -12.39 -12.46 -6.49
C PRO A 32 -13.35 -13.07 -5.48
N ASP A 33 -13.38 -14.40 -5.38
CA ASP A 33 -14.22 -15.19 -4.47
C ASP A 33 -13.74 -15.15 -3.00
N GLN A 34 -12.48 -14.78 -2.77
CA GLN A 34 -11.87 -14.67 -1.44
C GLN A 34 -11.72 -13.23 -0.96
N ARG A 35 -12.08 -12.26 -1.79
CA ARG A 35 -11.83 -10.83 -1.58
C ARG A 35 -12.34 -10.36 -0.22
N ASP A 36 -13.58 -10.67 0.15
CA ASP A 36 -14.17 -10.21 1.41
C ASP A 36 -13.45 -10.76 2.64
N ALA A 37 -12.99 -12.01 2.58
CA ALA A 37 -12.26 -12.65 3.68
C ALA A 37 -10.81 -12.16 3.81
N LEU A 38 -10.14 -11.93 2.67
CA LEU A 38 -8.72 -11.55 2.63
C LEU A 38 -8.47 -10.05 2.71
N ARG A 39 -9.48 -9.22 2.38
CA ARG A 39 -9.41 -7.76 2.46
C ARG A 39 -8.83 -7.24 3.78
N PRO A 40 -9.32 -7.63 4.97
CA PRO A 40 -8.75 -7.15 6.23
C PRO A 40 -7.30 -7.59 6.44
N ILE A 41 -6.93 -8.78 5.98
CA ILE A 41 -5.56 -9.33 6.12
C ILE A 41 -4.59 -8.55 5.24
N ILE A 42 -4.94 -8.30 3.98
CA ILE A 42 -4.08 -7.55 3.05
C ILE A 42 -3.99 -6.08 3.46
N SER A 43 -5.08 -5.48 3.95
CA SER A 43 -5.04 -4.15 4.53
C SER A 43 -4.06 -4.10 5.72
N ALA A 44 -4.11 -5.09 6.62
CA ALA A 44 -3.20 -5.16 7.76
C ALA A 44 -1.74 -5.33 7.33
N TRP A 45 -1.46 -6.22 6.37
CA TRP A 45 -0.12 -6.40 5.82
C TRP A 45 0.41 -5.15 5.13
N THR A 46 -0.44 -4.44 4.38
CA THR A 46 -0.08 -3.14 3.80
C THR A 46 0.24 -2.11 4.87
N SER A 47 -0.54 -2.03 5.96
CA SER A 47 -0.24 -1.16 7.10
C SER A 47 1.07 -1.53 7.78
N ILE A 48 1.36 -2.83 7.98
CA ILE A 48 2.64 -3.30 8.52
C ILE A 48 3.78 -2.88 7.59
N ALA A 49 3.57 -2.97 6.28
CA ALA A 49 4.56 -2.61 5.29
C ALA A 49 4.94 -1.12 5.39
N ILE A 50 3.94 -0.24 5.41
CA ILE A 50 4.12 1.22 5.57
C ILE A 50 4.85 1.53 6.88
N LYS A 51 4.40 0.96 8.01
CA LYS A 51 5.04 1.19 9.31
C LYS A 51 6.47 0.68 9.37
N SER A 52 6.76 -0.42 8.69
CA SER A 52 8.12 -0.98 8.62
C SER A 52 9.06 -0.07 7.84
N LEU A 53 8.57 0.58 6.78
CA LEU A 53 9.31 1.60 6.05
C LEU A 53 9.61 2.80 6.96
N PHE A 54 8.63 3.31 7.70
CA PHE A 54 8.83 4.41 8.66
C PHE A 54 9.80 4.07 9.78
N GLY A 55 9.94 2.78 10.13
CA GLY A 55 10.95 2.31 11.08
C GLY A 55 12.36 2.23 10.50
N CYS A 56 12.57 2.48 9.21
CA CYS A 56 13.90 2.48 8.59
C CYS A 56 14.64 3.79 8.89
N LYS A 57 15.98 3.74 8.81
CA LYS A 57 16.76 4.98 8.78
C LYS A 57 16.48 5.75 7.48
N PRO A 58 16.40 7.10 7.53
CA PRO A 58 16.30 7.92 6.32
C PRO A 58 17.42 7.58 5.34
N ASP A 59 17.05 7.35 4.08
CA ASP A 59 18.00 6.99 3.02
C ASP A 59 17.44 7.43 1.66
N GLU A 60 18.08 8.42 1.06
CA GLU A 60 17.71 8.95 -0.25
C GLU A 60 18.05 8.02 -1.42
N LYS A 61 18.84 6.96 -1.19
CA LYS A 61 19.18 5.94 -2.20
C LYS A 61 18.21 4.75 -2.16
N ARG A 62 17.56 4.48 -1.03
CA ARG A 62 16.53 3.43 -0.94
C ARG A 62 15.37 3.74 -1.90
N ARG A 63 14.88 2.71 -2.60
CA ARG A 63 13.68 2.78 -3.45
C ARG A 63 12.81 1.58 -3.17
N LEU A 64 11.81 1.76 -2.31
CA LEU A 64 10.77 0.77 -2.05
C LEU A 64 9.46 1.24 -2.67
N TRP A 65 8.97 0.48 -3.64
CA TRP A 65 7.76 0.83 -4.38
C TRP A 65 6.54 0.12 -3.81
N PHE A 66 5.49 0.89 -3.54
CA PHE A 66 4.15 0.42 -3.22
C PHE A 66 3.25 0.65 -4.43
N PHE A 67 2.86 -0.43 -5.09
CA PHE A 67 1.85 -0.40 -6.14
C PHE A 67 0.51 -0.85 -5.55
N MET A 68 -0.46 0.05 -5.50
CA MET A 68 -1.83 -0.21 -5.05
C MET A 68 -2.76 0.04 -6.22
N ASP A 69 -2.91 -0.95 -7.09
CA ASP A 69 -3.66 -0.89 -8.35
C ASP A 69 -5.16 -0.63 -8.17
N GLU A 70 -5.75 -1.11 -7.08
CA GLU A 70 -7.16 -0.88 -6.75
C GLU A 70 -7.30 -0.54 -5.26
N LEU A 71 -6.95 0.70 -4.89
CA LEU A 71 -7.03 1.16 -3.50
C LEU A 71 -8.43 0.95 -2.87
N PRO A 72 -9.56 1.16 -3.58
CA PRO A 72 -10.88 0.97 -2.98
C PRO A 72 -11.21 -0.47 -2.57
N VAL A 73 -10.48 -1.46 -3.10
CA VAL A 73 -10.66 -2.86 -2.72
C VAL A 73 -10.11 -3.15 -1.32
N LEU A 74 -9.27 -2.28 -0.77
CA LEU A 74 -8.75 -2.41 0.58
C LEU A 74 -9.69 -1.74 1.58
N HIS A 75 -9.64 -2.16 2.85
CA HIS A 75 -10.15 -1.32 3.93
C HIS A 75 -9.32 -0.04 4.02
N LYS A 76 -9.90 0.98 4.65
CA LYS A 76 -9.21 2.24 4.93
C LYS A 76 -7.84 2.00 5.56
N ILE A 77 -6.79 2.33 4.82
CA ILE A 77 -5.42 2.32 5.33
C ILE A 77 -5.20 3.65 6.06
N ASN A 78 -5.25 3.62 7.40
CA ASN A 78 -5.16 4.82 8.24
C ASN A 78 -3.87 5.63 7.99
N ASP A 79 -2.74 4.94 7.76
CA ASP A 79 -1.43 5.57 7.58
C ASP A 79 -1.16 6.02 6.12
N LEU A 80 -2.14 5.92 5.22
CA LEU A 80 -1.92 6.19 3.80
C LEU A 80 -1.53 7.65 3.53
N SER A 81 -2.23 8.61 4.12
CA SER A 81 -1.93 10.04 3.93
C SER A 81 -0.52 10.37 4.42
N SER A 82 -0.13 9.86 5.60
CA SER A 82 1.23 10.00 6.11
C SER A 82 2.25 9.30 5.21
N CYS A 83 1.92 8.12 4.67
CA CYS A 83 2.78 7.42 3.71
C CYS A 83 3.06 8.28 2.47
N LEU A 84 2.02 8.84 1.85
CA LEU A 84 2.17 9.70 0.68
C LEU A 84 2.99 10.96 0.98
N ALA A 85 2.83 11.55 2.17
CA ALA A 85 3.52 12.77 2.56
C ALA A 85 5.00 12.55 2.95
N GLU A 86 5.30 11.49 3.70
CA GLU A 86 6.57 11.37 4.42
C GLU A 86 7.47 10.23 3.93
N SER A 87 6.92 9.25 3.21
CA SER A 87 7.67 8.03 2.82
C SER A 87 8.92 8.31 1.99
N ARG A 88 8.93 9.41 1.23
CA ARG A 88 10.08 9.85 0.41
C ARG A 88 11.37 9.97 1.23
N LYS A 89 11.29 10.43 2.48
CA LYS A 89 12.45 10.55 3.40
C LYS A 89 13.13 9.19 3.66
N TYR A 90 12.34 8.13 3.63
CA TYR A 90 12.78 6.76 3.90
C TYR A 90 13.05 5.97 2.62
N GLY A 91 12.88 6.59 1.45
CA GLY A 91 13.03 5.93 0.14
C GLY A 91 11.76 5.24 -0.38
N GLY A 92 10.60 5.53 0.20
CA GLY A 92 9.31 5.04 -0.30
C GLY A 92 8.84 5.76 -1.56
N CYS A 93 8.22 5.01 -2.45
CA CYS A 93 7.54 5.50 -3.66
C CYS A 93 6.17 4.83 -3.73
N VAL A 94 5.11 5.59 -3.99
CA VAL A 94 3.74 5.07 -3.97
C VAL A 94 3.06 5.36 -5.31
N VAL A 95 2.42 4.34 -5.87
CA VAL A 95 1.59 4.43 -7.06
C VAL A 95 0.19 3.94 -6.68
N LEU A 96 -0.80 4.81 -6.83
CA LEU A 96 -2.20 4.51 -6.54
C LEU A 96 -2.98 4.42 -7.85
N GLY A 97 -3.68 3.30 -8.04
CA GLY A 97 -4.69 3.12 -9.07
C GLY A 97 -6.07 3.42 -8.49
N LEU A 98 -6.79 4.32 -9.17
CA LEU A 98 -8.13 4.76 -8.83
C LEU A 98 -8.98 4.73 -10.09
N GLN A 99 -10.18 4.15 -10.01
CA GLN A 99 -11.12 4.11 -11.13
C GLN A 99 -11.98 5.38 -11.17
N ASN A 100 -12.42 5.88 -10.02
CA ASN A 100 -13.20 7.10 -9.88
C ASN A 100 -13.06 7.68 -8.46
N MET A 101 -13.36 8.97 -8.31
CA MET A 101 -13.31 9.65 -7.02
C MET A 101 -14.37 9.20 -6.00
N PRO A 102 -15.65 8.96 -6.37
CA PRO A 102 -16.66 8.55 -5.41
C PRO A 102 -16.29 7.29 -4.61
N GLN A 103 -15.69 6.27 -5.25
CA GLN A 103 -15.22 5.07 -4.55
C GLN A 103 -14.14 5.37 -3.49
N LEU A 104 -13.29 6.37 -3.73
CA LEU A 104 -12.31 6.81 -2.74
C LEU A 104 -13.00 7.54 -1.58
N GLU A 105 -13.97 8.40 -1.89
CA GLU A 105 -14.77 9.14 -0.91
C GLU A 105 -15.61 8.23 -0.03
N ASP A 106 -16.13 7.12 -0.53
CA ASP A 106 -16.87 6.13 0.26
C ASP A 106 -16.02 5.50 1.38
N ILE A 107 -14.70 5.41 1.17
CA ILE A 107 -13.79 4.75 2.11
C ILE A 107 -13.09 5.76 3.03
N TYR A 108 -12.63 6.87 2.47
CA TYR A 108 -11.82 7.85 3.19
C TYR A 108 -12.63 9.09 3.60
N GLY A 109 -13.81 9.31 3.02
CA GLY A 109 -14.57 10.54 3.14
C GLY A 109 -14.07 11.60 2.15
N PRO A 110 -14.89 12.64 1.85
CA PRO A 110 -14.59 13.63 0.83
C PRO A 110 -13.33 14.46 1.14
N HIS A 111 -13.14 14.84 2.40
CA HIS A 111 -11.98 15.64 2.80
C HIS A 111 -10.67 14.89 2.66
N GLN A 112 -10.59 13.67 3.19
CA GLN A 112 -9.37 12.88 3.16
C GLN A 112 -9.05 12.38 1.75
N SER A 113 -10.06 12.10 0.94
CA SER A 113 -9.88 11.73 -0.47
C SER A 113 -9.20 12.85 -1.26
N LYS A 114 -9.63 14.10 -1.07
CA LYS A 114 -8.96 15.28 -1.65
C LYS A 114 -7.51 15.37 -1.19
N THR A 115 -7.25 15.21 0.11
CA THR A 115 -5.87 15.21 0.64
C THR A 115 -5.01 14.12 0.01
N ILE A 116 -5.52 12.89 -0.13
CA ILE A 116 -4.80 11.78 -0.78
C ILE A 116 -4.42 12.14 -2.21
N ILE A 117 -5.36 12.68 -2.98
CA ILE A 117 -5.13 13.10 -4.35
C ILE A 117 -4.14 14.26 -4.42
N ASP A 118 -4.21 15.24 -3.51
CA ASP A 118 -3.29 16.38 -3.49
C ASP A 118 -1.86 15.99 -3.14
N LEU A 119 -1.67 14.95 -2.32
CA LEU A 119 -0.36 14.36 -2.03
C LEU A 119 0.21 13.56 -3.21
N CYS A 120 -0.61 13.20 -4.19
CA CYS A 120 -0.15 12.57 -5.43
C CYS A 120 0.33 13.64 -6.42
N PHE A 121 1.64 13.90 -6.44
CA PHE A 121 2.23 14.92 -7.31
C PHE A 121 2.06 14.65 -8.81
N TYR A 122 2.12 13.38 -9.20
CA TYR A 122 1.91 12.96 -10.59
C TYR A 122 0.54 12.31 -10.72
N LYS A 123 -0.30 12.90 -11.59
CA LYS A 123 -1.66 12.43 -11.86
C LYS A 123 -1.77 12.12 -13.34
N ILE A 124 -2.22 10.91 -13.65
CA ILE A 124 -2.46 10.46 -15.02
C ILE A 124 -3.91 10.02 -15.06
N SER A 125 -4.73 10.69 -15.89
CA SER A 125 -6.11 10.32 -16.13
C SER A 125 -6.29 9.80 -17.55
N SER A 126 -7.07 8.74 -17.70
CA SER A 126 -7.56 8.34 -19.02
C SER A 126 -8.60 9.37 -19.49
N PRO A 127 -8.63 9.75 -20.78
CA PRO A 127 -9.59 10.73 -21.31
C PRO A 127 -11.05 10.34 -21.12
N HIS A 128 -11.34 9.08 -20.77
CA HIS A 128 -12.69 8.56 -20.52
C HIS A 128 -13.04 8.46 -19.02
N GLY A 129 -12.07 8.66 -18.12
CA GLY A 129 -12.27 8.61 -16.67
C GLY A 129 -12.17 10.01 -16.07
N LYS A 130 -13.29 10.56 -15.62
CA LYS A 130 -13.28 11.78 -14.79
C LYS A 130 -12.73 11.42 -13.41
N LEU A 131 -11.49 11.83 -13.14
CA LEU A 131 -11.03 12.09 -11.77
C LEU A 131 -11.52 13.47 -11.35
#